data_AF-A0A353DSV1-F1
#
_entry.id   AF-A0A353DSV1-F1
#
_cell.length_a   1.000
_cell.length_b   1.000
_cell.length_c   1.000
_cell.angle_alpha   90.00
_cell.angle_beta   90.00
_cell.angle_gamma   90.00
#
_symmetry.space_group_name_H-M   'P 1'
#
loop_
_entity.id
_entity.type
_entity.pdbx_description
1 polymer ?
#
loop_
_entity_poly.entity_id
_entity_poly.type
_entity_poly.pdbx_seq_one_letter_code
_entity_poly.pdbx_strand_id
1 'polypeptide(L)' 'MKKEKVIVAMSGGVDSSVAALLLKNQGYDVVGMTLRLWTEDSENSHGSNNRCCSVEDVEDARRV' A
#
# COMPACT_ATOMS: atom_id res chain seq x y z
N MET A 1 -19.24 7.72 -19.99
CA MET A 1 -19.48 6.66 -19.00
C MET A 1 -18.65 6.96 -17.77
N LYS A 2 -19.18 6.71 -16.56
CA LYS A 2 -18.44 6.91 -15.31
C LYS A 2 -17.46 5.74 -15.16
N LYS A 3 -16.17 6.01 -14.98
CA LYS A 3 -15.19 4.96 -14.67
C LYS A 3 -15.49 4.40 -13.29
N GLU A 4 -15.48 3.07 -13.16
CA GLU A 4 -15.60 2.44 -11.84
C GLU A 4 -14.38 2.80 -11.00
N LYS A 5 -14.62 3.13 -9.73
CA LYS A 5 -13.57 3.55 -8.79
C LYS A 5 -13.05 2.33 -8.02
N VAL A 6 -11.73 2.15 -8.02
CA VAL A 6 -11.06 1.04 -7.32
C VAL A 6 -10.04 1.59 -6.36
N ILE A 7 -10.09 1.12 -5.11
CA ILE A 7 -9.07 1.41 -4.10
C ILE A 7 -8.10 0.24 -4.04
N VAL A 8 -6.81 0.53 -4.18
CA VAL A 8 -5.73 -0.47 -4.09
C VAL A 8 -4.97 -0.22 -2.80
N ALA A 9 -4.83 -1.24 -1.97
CA ALA A 9 -3.95 -1.19 -0.81
C ALA A 9 -2.49 -1.23 -1.29
N MET A 10 -1.77 -0.12 -1.12
CA MET A 10 -0.40 0.07 -1.59
C MET A 10 0.57 -0.19 -0.44
N SER A 11 1.27 -1.31 -0.49
CA SER A 11 2.29 -1.67 0.51
C SER A 11 3.67 -1.06 0.23
N GLY A 12 3.86 -0.45 -0.95
CA GLY A 12 5.18 -0.06 -1.47
C GLY A 12 5.88 -1.19 -2.24
N GLY A 13 5.36 -2.41 -2.16
CA GLY A 13 5.89 -3.56 -2.89
C GLY A 13 5.47 -3.60 -4.38
N VAL A 14 6.21 -4.41 -5.14
CA VAL A 14 6.02 -4.58 -6.59
C VAL A 14 4.63 -5.10 -6.95
N ASP A 15 4.07 -6.04 -6.18
CA ASP A 15 2.78 -6.66 -6.50
C ASP A 15 1.64 -5.65 -6.46
N SER A 16 1.57 -4.84 -5.40
CA SER A 16 0.56 -3.77 -5.28
C SER A 16 0.71 -2.70 -6.36
N SER A 17 1.95 -2.38 -6.75
CA SER A 17 2.27 -1.42 -7.81
C SER A 17 1.81 -1.92 -9.19
N VAL A 18 2.11 -3.18 -9.52
CA VAL A 18 1.69 -3.80 -10.79
C VAL A 18 0.17 -3.95 -10.83
N ALA A 19 -0.48 -4.33 -9.72
CA ALA A 19 -1.94 -4.40 -9.65
C ALA A 19 -2.61 -3.05 -9.96
N ALA A 20 -2.11 -1.95 -9.36
CA ALA A 20 -2.58 -0.61 -9.64
C ALA A 20 -2.39 -0.21 -11.12
N LEU A 21 -1.23 -0.53 -11.72
CA LEU A 21 -0.94 -0.29 -13.12
C LEU A 21 -1.91 -1.03 -14.06
N LEU A 22 -2.17 -2.31 -13.80
CA LEU A 22 -3.08 -3.12 -14.62
C LEU A 22 -4.50 -2.58 -14.60
N LEU A 23 -5.01 -2.20 -13.42
CA LEU A 23 -6.34 -1.59 -13.27
C LEU A 23 -6.42 -0.23 -13.98
N LYS A 24 -5.37 0.59 -13.88
CA LYS A 24 -5.29 1.87 -14.60
C LYS A 24 -5.33 1.66 -16.12
N ASN A 25 -4.59 0.67 -16.65
CA ASN A 25 -4.59 0.32 -18.08
C ASN A 25 -5.92 -0.26 -18.56
N GLN A 26 -6.69 -0.93 -17.69
CA GLN A 26 -8.06 -1.38 -17.97
C GLN A 26 -9.09 -0.25 -17.94
N GLY A 27 -8.69 0.98 -17.56
CA GLY A 27 -9.52 2.17 -17.64
C GLY A 27 -10.26 2.54 -16.35
N TYR A 28 -9.95 1.91 -15.22
CA TYR A 28 -10.52 2.23 -13.91
C TYR A 28 -10.03 3.59 -13.37
N ASP A 29 -10.81 4.18 -12.45
CA ASP A 29 -10.39 5.31 -11.61
C ASP A 29 -9.72 4.75 -10.34
N VAL A 30 -8.39 4.64 -10.37
CA VAL A 30 -7.60 3.95 -9.34
C VAL A 30 -7.10 4.94 -8.29
N VAL A 31 -7.31 4.61 -7.01
CA VAL A 31 -6.75 5.34 -5.86
C VAL A 31 -5.90 4.38 -5.02
N GLY A 32 -4.62 4.72 -4.84
CA GLY A 32 -3.74 3.99 -3.94
C GLY A 32 -3.92 4.42 -2.48
N MET A 33 -3.91 3.48 -1.54
CA MET A 33 -3.97 3.74 -0.10
C MET A 33 -2.96 2.87 0.65
N THR A 34 -2.06 3.49 1.40
CA THR A 34 -1.19 2.78 2.35
C THR A 34 -1.93 2.63 3.68
N LEU A 35 -2.00 1.40 4.19
CA LEU A 35 -2.68 1.10 5.45
C LEU A 35 -1.65 0.92 6.55
N ARG A 36 -1.73 1.73 7.61
CA ARG A 36 -0.94 1.52 8.84
C ARG A 36 -1.72 0.63 9.80
N LEU A 37 -1.41 -0.66 9.81
CA LEU A 37 -2.16 -1.66 10.59
C LEU A 37 -1.54 -1.98 11.96
N TRP A 38 -0.27 -1.65 12.18
CA TRP A 38 0.45 -1.93 13.43
C TRP A 38 1.01 -0.63 14.04
N THR A 39 0.89 -0.51 15.36
CA THR A 39 1.48 0.57 16.16
C THR A 39 2.45 -0.05 17.17
N GLU A 40 3.63 0.56 17.35
CA GLU A 40 4.73 0.05 18.17
C GLU A 40 4.50 0.17 19.69
N ASP A 41 3.26 0.35 20.16
CA ASP A 41 2.98 0.61 21.58
C ASP A 41 2.85 -0.68 22.42
N SER A 42 3.77 -1.62 22.25
CA SER A 42 3.93 -2.68 23.25
C SER A 42 5.40 -2.92 23.57
N GLU A 43 5.77 -2.60 24.82
CA GLU A 43 7.09 -2.78 25.45
C GLU A 43 7.63 -4.23 25.37
N ASN A 44 6.85 -5.19 24.84
CA ASN A 44 7.16 -6.61 24.73
C ASN A 44 7.41 -7.10 23.29
N SER A 45 7.52 -6.22 22.30
CA SER A 45 7.78 -6.62 20.90
C SER A 45 9.27 -6.89 20.62
N HIS A 46 9.90 -7.69 21.49
CA HIS A 46 11.21 -8.29 21.21
C HIS A 46 11.02 -9.40 20.15
N GLY A 47 11.29 -9.09 18.87
CA GLY A 47 11.74 -10.12 17.93
C GLY A 47 11.02 -10.30 16.60
N SER A 48 10.08 -9.43 16.18
CA SER A 48 9.54 -9.50 14.81
C SER A 48 10.06 -8.34 13.96
N ASN A 49 11.10 -8.62 13.17
CA ASN A 49 11.57 -7.78 12.05
C ASN A 49 10.53 -7.62 10.92
N ASN A 50 9.25 -7.92 11.17
CA ASN A 50 8.15 -7.79 10.22
C ASN A 50 7.41 -6.47 10.48
N ARG A 51 8.14 -5.36 10.42
CA ARG A 51 7.58 -4.01 10.53
C ARG A 51 6.96 -3.63 9.19
N CYS A 52 5.86 -4.30 8.82
CA CYS A 52 4.96 -3.72 7.83
C CYS A 52 4.57 -2.34 8.37
N CYS A 53 4.83 -1.28 7.60
CA CYS A 53 4.57 0.14 7.91
C CYS A 53 5.77 0.91 8.50
N SER A 54 7.00 0.63 8.06
CA SER A 54 8.10 1.58 8.26
C SER A 54 7.81 2.90 7.52
N VAL A 55 8.51 3.98 7.88
CA VAL A 55 8.43 5.25 7.12
C VAL A 55 8.87 5.04 5.66
N GLU A 56 9.81 4.11 5.43
CA GLU A 56 10.30 3.76 4.10
C GLU A 56 9.19 3.12 3.24
N ASP A 57 8.40 2.19 3.80
CA ASP A 57 7.28 1.55 3.08
C ASP A 57 6.23 2.57 2.62
N VAL A 58 5.98 3.59 3.45
CA VAL A 58 5.03 4.68 3.12
C VAL A 58 5.58 5.55 1.99
N GLU A 59 6.87 5.87 2.02
CA GLU A 59 7.53 6.62 0.96
C GLU A 59 7.58 5.84 -0.36
N ASP A 60 7.86 4.54 -0.31
CA ASP A 60 7.85 3.68 -1.48
C ASP A 60 6.45 3.58 -2.08
N ALA A 61 5.41 3.41 -1.25
CA ALA A 61 4.02 3.44 -1.70
C ALA A 61 3.59 4.80 -2.30
N ARG A 62 4.22 5.91 -1.89
CA ARG A 62 3.95 7.25 -2.43
C ARG A 62 4.59 7.47 -3.81
N ARG A 63 5.70 6.81 -4.10
CA ARG A 63 6.46 6.98 -5.35
C ARG A 63 5.81 6.31 -6.57
N VAL A 64 4.85 5.42 -6.35
CA VAL A 64 4.24 4.55 -7.36
C VAL A 64 2.84 4.99 -7.77
#